data_AF-N9L6P0-F1
#
_entry.id   AF-N9L6P0-F1
#
_cell.length_a   1.000
_cell.length_b   1.000
_cell.length_c   1.000
_cell.angle_alpha   90.00
_cell.angle_beta   90.00
_cell.angle_gamma   90.00
#
_symmetry.space_group_name_H-M   'P 1'
#
loop_
_entity.id
_entity.type
_entity.pdbx_description
1 polymer ?
#
loop_
_entity_poly.entity_id
_entity_poly.type
_entity_poly.pdbx_seq_one_letter_code
_entity_poly.pdbx_strand_id
1 'polypeptide(L)' 'MKNYIINLSDDFCEYAWEIELKGCLEVDIQIFDKLYTFNFYDPIRLKQTIEDDLRSNQYFFMKIWLYCQK' A
#
# COMPACT_ATOMS: atom_id res chain seq x y z
N MET A 1 -15.21 0.99 -21.34
CA MET A 1 -13.98 1.78 -21.18
C MET A 1 -13.65 1.80 -19.70
N LYS A 2 -12.42 1.48 -19.31
CA LYS A 2 -12.06 1.49 -17.89
C LYS A 2 -11.84 2.95 -17.47
N ASN A 3 -12.81 3.53 -16.77
CA ASN A 3 -12.73 4.89 -16.21
C ASN A 3 -12.03 4.83 -14.85
N TYR A 4 -10.70 4.74 -14.87
CA TYR A 4 -9.90 4.98 -13.68
C TYR A 4 -8.95 6.15 -13.92
N ILE A 5 -8.82 7.00 -12.91
CA ILE A 5 -7.88 8.12 -12.88
C ILE A 5 -6.99 7.91 -11.66
N ILE A 6 -5.69 7.98 -11.85
CA ILE A 6 -4.72 7.99 -10.77
C ILE A 6 -4.41 9.45 -10.50
N ASN A 7 -4.70 9.92 -9.29
CA ASN A 7 -4.41 11.28 -8.88
C ASN A 7 -3.05 11.30 -8.19
N LEU A 8 -2.01 11.68 -8.93
CA LEU A 8 -0.69 11.99 -8.36
C LEU A 8 -0.55 13.50 -8.25
N SER A 9 0.17 13.96 -7.23
CA SER A 9 0.49 15.37 -7.08
C SER A 9 1.49 15.82 -8.16
N ASP A 10 1.41 17.07 -8.60
CA ASP A 10 2.27 17.62 -9.66
C ASP A 10 3.76 17.61 -9.27
N ASP A 11 4.06 17.63 -7.97
CA ASP A 11 5.39 17.56 -7.36
C ASP A 11 5.86 16.12 -7.09
N PHE A 12 5.16 15.08 -7.59
CA PHE A 12 5.50 13.68 -7.35
C PHE A 12 6.98 13.36 -7.58
N CYS A 13 7.57 13.93 -8.63
CA CYS A 13 8.99 13.73 -8.97
C CYS A 13 9.95 14.22 -7.87
N GLU A 14 9.56 15.20 -7.04
CA GLU A 14 10.40 15.76 -5.98
C GLU A 14 10.57 14.79 -4.79
N TYR A 15 9.56 13.95 -4.54
CA TYR A 15 9.54 12.99 -3.43
C TYR A 15 9.49 11.51 -3.88
N ALA A 16 9.51 11.23 -5.18
CA ALA A 16 9.47 9.86 -5.72
C ALA A 16 10.58 8.97 -5.15
N TRP A 17 11.77 9.52 -4.90
CA TRP A 17 12.89 8.81 -4.29
C TRP A 17 12.57 8.31 -2.86
N GLU A 18 11.73 9.03 -2.11
CA GLU A 18 11.31 8.60 -0.77
C GLU A 18 10.42 7.36 -0.85
N ILE A 19 9.56 7.30 -1.87
CA ILE A 19 8.68 6.16 -2.14
C ILE A 19 9.51 4.93 -2.50
N GLU A 20 10.51 5.09 -3.36
CA GLU A 20 11.45 4.01 -3.72
C GLU A 20 12.22 3.51 -2.48
N LEU A 21 12.70 4.43 -1.64
CA LEU A 21 13.39 4.07 -0.39
C LEU A 21 12.46 3.42 0.63
N LYS A 22 11.18 3.79 0.71
CA LYS A 22 10.22 3.11 1.59
C LYS A 22 9.80 1.76 1.02
N GLY A 23 9.75 1.62 -0.30
CA GLY A 23 9.23 0.43 -0.98
C GLY A 23 7.71 0.32 -0.87
N CYS A 24 7.00 1.42 -0.62
CA CYS A 24 5.54 1.46 -0.63
C CYS A 24 5.04 2.78 -1.23
N LEU A 25 4.05 2.67 -2.11
CA LEU A 25 3.32 3.78 -2.73
C LEU A 25 1.84 3.66 -2.33
N GLU A 26 1.37 4.64 -1.56
CA GLU A 26 -0.05 4.85 -1.35
C GLU A 26 -0.56 5.83 -2.39
N VAL A 27 -1.64 5.48 -3.09
CA VAL A 27 -2.20 6.32 -4.14
C VAL A 27 -3.72 6.23 -4.17
N ASP A 28 -4.34 7.38 -4.38
CA ASP A 28 -5.77 7.48 -4.57
C ASP A 28 -6.12 7.27 -6.05
N ILE A 29 -6.97 6.28 -6.29
CA ILE A 29 -7.47 5.92 -7.61
C ILE A 29 -8.97 6.20 -7.62
N GLN A 30 -9.39 7.12 -8.48
CA GLN A 30 -10.80 7.34 -8.76
C GLN A 30 -11.28 6.28 -9.75
N ILE A 31 -12.27 5.48 -9.36
CA ILE A 31 -12.92 4.47 -10.20
C ILE A 31 -14.41 4.83 -10.28
N PHE A 32 -14.87 5.21 -11.48
CA PHE A 32 -16.17 5.88 -11.65
C PHE A 32 -16.28 7.12 -10.75
N ASP A 33 -17.28 7.18 -9.89
CA ASP A 33 -17.54 8.31 -8.97
C ASP A 33 -17.06 8.03 -7.54
N LYS A 34 -16.18 7.03 -7.35
CA LYS A 34 -15.66 6.63 -6.03
C LYS A 34 -14.15 6.73 -5.99
N LEU A 35 -13.64 7.28 -4.89
CA LEU A 35 -12.22 7.33 -4.59
C LEU A 35 -11.82 6.11 -3.74
N TYR A 36 -10.74 5.45 -4.13
CA TYR A 36 -10.18 4.30 -3.44
C TYR A 36 -8.71 4.53 -3.19
N THR A 37 -8.27 4.34 -1.95
CA THR A 37 -6.85 4.38 -1.58
C THR A 37 -6.25 2.99 -1.75
N PHE A 38 -5.24 2.88 -2.61
CA PHE A 38 -4.52 1.64 -2.85
C PHE A 38 -3.10 1.75 -2.32
N ASN A 39 -2.63 0.65 -1.72
CA ASN A 39 -1.26 0.49 -1.26
C ASN A 39 -0.52 -0.48 -2.19
N PHE A 40 0.49 0.01 -2.90
CA PHE A 40 1.38 -0.77 -3.75
C PHE A 40 2.72 -0.95 -3.04
N TYR A 41 3.14 -2.20 -2.88
CA TYR A 41 4.39 -2.52 -2.21
C TYR A 41 5.41 -3.03 -3.22
N ASP A 42 6.66 -2.59 -3.09
CA ASP A 42 7.79 -3.23 -3.76
C ASP A 42 7.93 -4.66 -3.18
N PRO A 43 7.83 -5.71 -4.03
CA PRO A 43 7.81 -7.08 -3.55
C PRO A 43 9.13 -7.51 -2.91
N ILE A 44 10.26 -6.94 -3.34
CA ILE A 44 11.59 -7.25 -2.79
C ILE A 44 11.71 -6.63 -1.40
N ARG A 45 11.37 -5.34 -1.27
CA ARG A 45 11.42 -4.60 0.00
C ARG A 45 10.46 -5.19 1.03
N LEU A 46 9.22 -5.49 0.62
CA LEU A 46 8.22 -6.10 1.48
C LEU A 46 8.69 -7.45 2.03
N LYS A 47 9.28 -8.29 1.18
CA LYS A 47 9.82 -9.58 1.61
C LYS A 47 10.95 -9.40 2.62
N GLN A 48 11.88 -8.47 2.37
CA GLN A 48 12.97 -8.18 3.29
C GLN A 48 12.45 -7.72 4.67
N THR A 49 11.51 -6.78 4.68
CA THR A 49 10.89 -6.30 5.93
C THR A 49 10.22 -7.44 6.71
N ILE A 50 9.44 -8.29 6.03
CA ILE A 50 8.81 -9.45 6.68
C ILE A 50 9.86 -10.40 7.27
N GLU A 51 10.93 -10.71 6.54
CA GLU A 51 11.98 -11.60 7.02
C GLU A 51 12.73 -11.00 8.23
N ASP A 52 12.99 -9.70 8.23
CA ASP A 52 13.67 -9.00 9.32
C ASP A 52 12.78 -8.89 10.56
N ASP A 53 11.48 -8.62 10.40
CA ASP A 53 10.50 -8.61 11.49
C ASP A 53 10.36 -9.99 12.12
N LEU A 54 10.33 -11.05 11.30
CA LEU A 54 10.31 -12.43 11.80
C LEU A 54 11.59 -12.78 12.58
N ARG A 55 12.77 -12.38 12.08
CA ARG A 55 14.07 -12.63 12.76
C ARG A 55 14.20 -11.86 14.06
N SER A 56 13.69 -10.63 14.10
CA SER A 56 13.75 -9.75 15.26
C SER A 56 12.59 -9.95 16.25
N ASN A 57 11.65 -10.85 15.95
CA ASN A 57 10.40 -11.04 16.68
C ASN A 57 9.55 -9.76 16.81
N GLN A 58 9.63 -8.86 15.82
CA GLN A 58 8.84 -7.63 15.74
C GLN A 58 7.52 -7.87 14.99
N TYR A 59 6.71 -8.82 15.45
CA TYR A 59 5.40 -9.12 14.88
C TYR A 59 4.35 -9.35 15.96
N PHE A 60 3.09 -9.18 15.59
CA PHE A 60 1.95 -9.45 16.47
C PHE A 60 0.89 -10.26 15.73
N PHE A 61 0.12 -11.03 16.49
CA PHE A 61 -1.03 -11.75 15.95
C PHE A 61 -2.28 -10.91 16.11
N MET A 62 -2.95 -10.58 15.01
CA MET A 62 -4.25 -9.93 15.05
C MET A 62 -5.36 -10.97 14.87
N LYS A 63 -6.31 -11.01 15.81
CA LYS A 63 -7.49 -11.87 15.70
C LYS A 63 -8.64 -11.07 15.10
N ILE A 64 -8.99 -11.38 13.85
CA ILE A 64 -10.15 -10.79 13.18
C ILE A 64 -11.38 -11.67 13.41
N TRP A 65 -12.44 -11.11 14.00
CA TRP A 65 -13.76 -11.75 14.05
C TRP A 65 -14.55 -11.37 12.80
N LEU A 66 -14.65 -12.28 11.84
CA LEU A 66 -15.57 -12.14 10.71
C LEU A 66 -17.00 -12.42 11.19
N TYR A 67 -17.75 -11.36 11.50
CA TYR A 67 -19.20 -11.46 11.64
C TYR A 67 -19.83 -11.56 10.25
N CYS A 68 -20.10 -12.79 9.79
CA CYS A 68 -21.09 -13.02 8.74
C CYS A 68 -22.48 -12.79 9.33
N GLN A 69 -23.12 -11.65 9.03
CA GLN A 69 -24.57 -11.55 9.20
C GLN A 69 -25.24 -12.48 8.17
N LYS A 70 -26.08 -13.40 8.69
CA LYS A 70 -26.96 -14.27 7.91
C LYS A 70 -28.21 -13.52 7.48
#